data_AF-G4YPQ9-F1
#
_entry.id   AF-G4YPQ9-F1
#
_cell.length_a   1.000
_cell.length_b   1.000
_cell.length_c   1.000
_cell.angle_alpha   90.00
_cell.angle_beta   90.00
_cell.angle_gamma   90.00
#
_symmetry.space_group_name_H-M   'P 1'
#
loop_
_entity.id
_entity.type
_entity.pdbx_description
1 polymer ?
#
loop_
_entity_poly.entity_id
_entity_poly.type
_entity_poly.pdbx_seq_one_letter_code
_entity_poly.pdbx_strand_id
1 'polypeptide(L)'
;GKGPKDPRHVYANPFAPWTCCITALGVYWACYTRQGTGPLFPGSLQRNRFRKAFARALGNADDEKNYGTHSSLGGVQDRYFRYEAAGDQFLGRVGVGLPLNSAGFAILPPHFKDNTDPVVREGVKSMFP
;
A
#
# COMPACT_ATOMS: atom_id res chain seq x y z
N GLY A 1 14.18 -14.39 3.43
CA GLY A 1 14.63 -14.69 4.80
C GLY A 1 13.49 -15.23 5.66
N LYS A 2 13.80 -16.15 6.60
CA LYS A 2 12.92 -16.63 7.68
C LYS A 2 13.12 -15.83 8.98
N GLY A 3 13.46 -14.54 8.88
CA GLY A 3 13.54 -13.66 10.06
C GLY A 3 12.15 -13.18 10.48
N PRO A 4 11.98 -12.75 11.75
CA PRO A 4 10.80 -11.99 12.17
C PRO A 4 10.61 -10.84 11.18
N LYS A 5 9.41 -10.73 10.59
CA LYS A 5 9.11 -9.62 9.69
C LYS A 5 8.64 -8.47 10.56
N ASP A 6 9.48 -7.45 10.68
CA ASP A 6 9.05 -6.20 11.30
C ASP A 6 7.81 -5.66 10.57
N PRO A 7 6.89 -5.01 11.31
CA PRO A 7 5.73 -4.38 10.71
C PRO A 7 6.19 -3.34 9.69
N ARG A 8 5.65 -3.41 8.46
CA ARG A 8 5.92 -2.41 7.42
C ARG A 8 4.85 -1.34 7.45
N HIS A 9 5.26 -0.08 7.40
CA HIS A 9 4.36 1.04 7.34
C HIS A 9 3.97 1.38 5.89
N VAL A 10 2.70 1.71 5.68
CA VAL A 10 2.16 2.21 4.41
C VAL A 10 1.63 3.62 4.64
N TYR A 11 1.96 4.55 3.75
CA TYR A 11 1.65 5.97 3.92
C TYR A 11 0.62 6.45 2.90
N ALA A 12 -0.26 7.35 3.33
CA ALA A 12 -1.15 8.08 2.43
C ALA A 12 -0.39 9.24 1.75
N ASN A 13 -0.77 9.54 0.52
CA ASN A 13 -0.40 10.78 -0.17
C ASN A 13 -1.68 11.58 -0.47
N PRO A 14 -2.03 12.58 0.37
CA PRO A 14 -3.21 13.42 0.15
C PRO A 14 -3.03 14.43 -1.01
N PHE A 15 -1.79 14.70 -1.43
CA PHE A 15 -1.48 15.65 -2.50
C PHE A 15 -1.62 15.04 -3.90
N ALA A 16 -1.47 13.72 -4.02
CA ALA A 16 -1.72 12.97 -5.25
C ALA A 16 -2.62 11.75 -4.99
N PRO A 17 -3.94 11.95 -4.80
CA PRO A 17 -4.87 10.87 -4.49
C PRO A 17 -4.91 9.75 -5.54
N TRP A 18 -4.63 10.07 -6.81
CA TRP A 18 -4.63 9.11 -7.92
C TRP A 18 -3.45 8.11 -7.90
N THR A 19 -2.35 8.45 -7.23
CA THR A 19 -1.22 7.52 -7.00
C THR A 19 -1.17 6.98 -5.56
N CYS A 20 -2.06 7.46 -4.68
CA CYS A 20 -2.07 7.07 -3.29
C CYS A 20 -2.68 5.67 -3.08
N CYS A 21 -1.89 4.74 -2.55
CA CYS A 21 -2.34 3.37 -2.27
C CYS A 21 -3.48 3.30 -1.23
N ILE A 22 -3.50 4.18 -0.23
CA ILE A 22 -4.57 4.23 0.78
C ILE A 22 -5.90 4.69 0.16
N THR A 23 -5.87 5.75 -0.66
CA THR A 23 -7.02 6.18 -1.46
C THR A 23 -7.51 5.08 -2.40
N ALA A 24 -6.60 4.43 -3.13
CA ALA A 24 -6.95 3.32 -4.01
C ALA A 24 -7.63 2.17 -3.23
N LEU A 25 -7.18 1.88 -2.01
CA LEU A 25 -7.80 0.89 -1.13
C LEU A 25 -9.19 1.33 -0.65
N GLY A 26 -9.37 2.60 -0.28
CA GLY A 26 -10.67 3.15 0.10
C GLY A 26 -11.69 3.07 -1.04
N VAL A 27 -11.29 3.45 -2.25
CA VAL A 27 -12.12 3.32 -3.45
C VAL A 27 -12.46 1.85 -3.72
N TYR A 28 -11.49 0.95 -3.58
CA TYR A 28 -11.72 -0.48 -3.73
C TYR A 28 -12.80 -0.96 -2.74
N TRP A 29 -12.69 -0.66 -1.45
CA TRP A 29 -13.73 -1.08 -0.49
C TRP A 29 -15.10 -0.44 -0.75
N ALA A 30 -15.15 0.83 -1.14
CA ALA A 30 -16.40 1.48 -1.51
C ALA A 30 -17.08 0.81 -2.72
N CYS A 31 -16.29 0.27 -3.66
CA CYS A 31 -16.80 -0.48 -4.81
C CYS A 31 -17.04 -1.98 -4.51
N TYR A 32 -16.47 -2.53 -3.44
CA TYR A 32 -16.55 -3.93 -3.06
C TYR A 32 -16.99 -4.10 -1.59
N THR A 33 -18.18 -3.58 -1.26
CA THR A 33 -18.69 -3.48 0.13
C THR A 33 -19.09 -4.81 0.78
N ARG A 34 -19.17 -5.91 0.01
CA ARG A 34 -19.57 -7.23 0.50
C ARG A 34 -18.43 -8.24 0.41
N GLN A 35 -17.31 -7.94 1.05
CA GLN A 35 -16.24 -8.93 1.22
C GLN A 35 -16.62 -9.88 2.34
N GLY A 36 -16.81 -11.16 2.01
CA GLY A 36 -16.90 -12.21 3.02
C GLY A 36 -15.57 -12.38 3.76
N THR A 37 -15.59 -13.16 4.85
CA THR A 37 -14.37 -13.50 5.60
C THR A 37 -13.32 -14.13 4.67
N GLY A 38 -12.12 -13.55 4.61
CA GLY A 38 -11.08 -14.02 3.71
C GLY A 38 -9.97 -13.00 3.45
N PRO A 39 -9.13 -13.23 2.43
CA PRO A 39 -8.08 -12.30 2.05
C PRO A 39 -8.65 -10.99 1.50
N LEU A 40 -7.97 -9.87 1.78
CA LEU A 40 -8.33 -8.51 1.33
C LEU A 40 -8.60 -8.42 -0.18
N PHE A 41 -7.80 -9.14 -0.97
CA PHE A 41 -8.02 -9.32 -2.39
C PHE A 41 -8.41 -10.78 -2.64
N PRO A 42 -9.63 -11.06 -3.12
CA PRO A 42 -10.11 -12.43 -3.30
C PRO A 42 -9.29 -13.18 -4.36
N GLY A 43 -9.29 -14.51 -4.26
CA GLY A 43 -8.59 -15.42 -5.17
C GLY A 43 -7.15 -15.73 -4.77
N SER A 44 -6.52 -16.65 -5.52
CA SER A 44 -5.14 -17.09 -5.28
C SER A 44 -4.13 -16.32 -6.15
N LEU A 45 -2.83 -16.53 -5.89
CA LEU A 45 -1.73 -16.06 -6.74
C LEU A 45 -1.76 -14.55 -7.04
N GLN A 46 -2.07 -13.73 -6.03
CA GLN A 46 -2.25 -12.27 -6.16
C GLN A 46 -1.08 -11.60 -6.90
N ARG A 47 0.17 -11.97 -6.59
CA ARG A 47 1.37 -11.48 -7.28
C ARG A 47 1.34 -11.73 -8.79
N ASN A 48 0.94 -12.92 -9.22
CA ASN A 48 0.89 -13.29 -10.64
C ASN A 48 -0.22 -12.53 -11.36
N ARG A 49 -1.37 -12.34 -10.69
CA ARG A 49 -2.48 -11.54 -11.22
C ARG A 49 -2.10 -10.07 -11.38
N PHE A 50 -1.48 -9.48 -10.35
CA PHE A 50 -0.96 -8.12 -10.42
C PHE A 50 0.01 -7.97 -11.59
N ARG A 51 1.00 -8.87 -11.70
CA ARG A 51 1.97 -8.86 -12.80
C ARG A 51 1.28 -8.88 -14.16
N LYS A 52 0.29 -9.75 -14.36
CA LYS A 52 -0.45 -9.84 -15.62
C LYS A 52 -1.26 -8.57 -15.92
N ALA A 53 -1.96 -8.03 -14.92
CA ALA A 53 -2.72 -6.79 -15.08
C ALA A 53 -1.80 -5.59 -15.39
N PHE A 54 -0.67 -5.51 -14.71
CA PHE A 54 0.35 -4.49 -14.93
C PHE A 54 0.98 -4.58 -16.32
N ALA A 55 1.36 -5.78 -16.76
CA ALA A 55 1.89 -5.99 -18.12
C ALA A 55 0.90 -5.54 -19.20
N ARG A 56 -0.39 -5.88 -19.04
CA ARG A 56 -1.46 -5.42 -19.93
C ARG A 56 -1.59 -3.90 -19.94
N ALA A 57 -1.54 -3.25 -18.78
CA ALA A 57 -1.62 -1.80 -18.67
C ALA A 57 -0.45 -1.08 -19.35
N LEU A 58 0.72 -1.72 -19.41
CA LEU A 58 1.91 -1.22 -20.12
C LEU A 58 1.87 -1.48 -21.64
N GLY A 59 0.82 -2.10 -22.17
CA GLY A 59 0.74 -2.47 -23.60
C GLY A 59 1.62 -3.66 -23.99
N ASN A 60 2.26 -4.34 -23.03
CA ASN A 60 3.04 -5.54 -23.27
C ASN A 60 2.08 -6.74 -23.26
N ALA A 61 1.60 -7.11 -24.45
CA ALA A 61 0.73 -8.28 -24.64
C ALA A 61 1.50 -9.61 -24.58
N ASP A 62 2.81 -9.56 -24.77
CA ASP A 62 3.65 -10.73 -24.90
C ASP A 62 4.52 -10.97 -23.67
N ASP A 63 4.80 -12.25 -23.41
CA ASP A 63 5.64 -12.82 -22.34
C ASP A 63 7.10 -12.34 -22.34
N GLU A 64 7.40 -11.19 -22.94
CA GLU A 64 8.73 -10.58 -22.97
C GLU A 64 9.05 -9.95 -21.61
N LYS A 65 9.92 -10.66 -20.87
CA LYS A 65 10.33 -10.39 -19.50
C LYS A 65 11.27 -9.18 -19.37
N ASN A 66 11.14 -8.15 -20.20
CA ASN A 66 12.02 -6.97 -20.17
C ASN A 66 11.74 -6.07 -18.97
N TYR A 67 10.46 -5.94 -18.60
CA TYR A 67 10.08 -5.41 -17.30
C TYR A 67 10.07 -6.57 -16.33
N GLY A 68 11.28 -6.98 -15.97
CA GLY A 68 11.45 -7.69 -14.73
C GLY A 68 10.67 -6.89 -13.67
N THR A 69 9.70 -7.55 -13.06
CA THR A 69 9.42 -7.44 -11.63
C THR A 69 10.71 -7.72 -10.80
N HIS A 70 11.88 -7.30 -11.29
CA HIS A 70 13.17 -7.35 -10.66
C HIS A 70 13.20 -6.32 -9.52
N SER A 71 12.34 -5.31 -9.49
CA SER A 71 12.08 -4.56 -8.23
C SER A 71 11.35 -5.43 -7.17
N SER A 72 10.84 -6.60 -7.54
CA SER A 72 10.41 -7.70 -6.65
C SER A 72 11.45 -8.84 -6.57
N LEU A 73 12.72 -8.56 -6.90
CA LEU A 73 13.88 -9.46 -6.81
C LEU A 73 13.98 -10.07 -5.41
N GLY A 74 13.79 -11.38 -5.33
CA GLY A 74 14.36 -12.17 -4.25
C GLY A 74 15.87 -11.92 -4.18
N GLY A 75 16.34 -11.41 -3.04
CA GLY A 75 17.75 -11.24 -2.71
C GLY A 75 18.34 -9.83 -2.92
N VAL A 76 17.72 -8.94 -3.70
CA VAL A 76 18.21 -7.56 -3.88
C VAL A 76 17.62 -6.61 -2.84
N GLN A 77 16.37 -6.85 -2.42
CA GLN A 77 15.78 -6.11 -1.31
C GLN A 77 16.65 -6.25 -0.04
N ASP A 78 17.11 -7.45 0.30
CA ASP A 78 17.96 -7.68 1.48
C ASP A 78 19.33 -6.96 1.39
N ARG A 79 19.80 -6.63 0.17
CA ARG A 79 21.09 -5.95 -0.07
C ARG A 79 20.98 -4.43 0.07
N TYR A 80 19.83 -3.84 -0.27
CA TYR A 80 19.64 -2.38 -0.30
C TYR A 80 18.67 -1.84 0.74
N PHE A 81 17.74 -2.65 1.25
CA PHE A 81 16.91 -2.31 2.39
C PHE A 81 17.57 -2.81 3.68
N ARG A 82 18.49 -2.00 4.21
CA ARG A 82 18.96 -2.15 5.58
C ARG A 82 17.87 -1.64 6.52
N TYR A 83 17.50 -2.45 7.50
CA TYR A 83 16.63 -1.97 8.57
C TYR A 83 17.39 -0.97 9.43
N GLU A 84 16.84 0.23 9.56
CA GLU A 84 17.18 1.17 10.62
C GLU A 84 15.89 1.54 11.34
N ALA A 85 15.96 1.71 12.67
CA ALA A 85 14.82 2.14 13.45
C ALA A 85 14.30 3.49 12.90
N ALA A 86 13.00 3.55 12.58
CA ALA A 86 12.32 4.67 11.92
C ALA A 86 12.74 4.96 10.46
N GLY A 87 13.69 4.22 9.89
CA GLY A 87 14.13 4.40 8.50
C GLY A 87 13.03 4.08 7.49
N ASP A 88 12.19 3.08 7.76
CA ASP A 88 11.04 2.74 6.93
C ASP A 88 9.95 3.81 6.96
N GLN A 89 9.89 4.63 8.02
CA GLN A 89 8.95 5.74 8.12
C GLN A 89 9.35 6.91 7.23
N PHE A 90 10.63 7.29 7.27
CA PHE A 90 11.17 8.29 6.37
C PHE A 90 11.10 7.81 4.92
N LEU A 91 11.61 6.61 4.62
CA LEU A 91 11.62 6.04 3.27
C LEU A 91 10.22 5.81 2.73
N GLY A 92 9.26 5.40 3.56
CA GLY A 92 7.87 5.23 3.16
C GLY A 92 7.22 6.55 2.73
N ARG A 93 7.49 7.64 3.45
CA ARG A 93 7.02 8.99 3.10
C ARG A 93 7.66 9.52 1.82
N VAL A 94 8.96 9.31 1.64
CA VAL A 94 9.66 9.62 0.38
C VAL A 94 9.08 8.79 -0.78
N GLY A 95 8.87 7.50 -0.56
CA GLY A 95 8.40 6.56 -1.59
C GLY A 95 7.00 6.87 -2.12
N VAL A 96 6.14 7.48 -1.29
CA VAL A 96 4.81 7.96 -1.75
C VAL A 96 4.85 9.38 -2.31
N GLY A 97 6.03 10.01 -2.38
CA GLY A 97 6.22 11.33 -2.97
C GLY A 97 5.81 12.51 -2.08
N LEU A 98 5.87 12.37 -0.75
CA LEU A 98 5.63 13.52 0.13
C LEU A 98 6.75 14.57 0.01
N PRO A 99 6.44 15.87 0.13
CA PRO A 99 7.42 16.93 -0.03
C PRO A 99 8.46 16.91 1.10
N LEU A 100 9.68 16.45 0.79
CA LEU A 100 10.77 16.26 1.76
C LEU A 100 11.11 17.53 2.55
N ASN A 101 11.04 18.69 1.89
CA ASN A 101 11.40 19.99 2.47
C ASN A 101 10.21 20.69 3.16
N SER A 102 9.09 20.00 3.37
CA SER A 102 7.94 20.57 4.05
C SER A 102 7.96 20.21 5.53
N ALA A 103 7.61 21.16 6.40
CA ALA A 103 7.28 20.84 7.80
C ALA A 103 6.16 19.80 7.92
N GLY A 104 5.32 19.68 6.89
CA GLY A 104 4.29 18.66 6.77
C GLY A 104 4.80 17.23 6.56
N PHE A 105 6.08 17.04 6.22
CA PHE A 105 6.65 15.75 5.89
C PHE A 105 6.60 14.76 7.05
N ALA A 106 6.85 15.23 8.28
CA ALA A 106 6.86 14.40 9.49
C ALA A 106 5.48 14.30 10.16
N ILE A 107 4.47 15.03 9.69
CA ILE A 107 3.15 15.04 10.31
C ILE A 107 2.52 13.65 10.22
N LEU A 108 1.97 13.17 11.34
CA LEU A 108 1.25 11.90 11.38
C LEU A 108 0.10 11.93 10.37
N PRO A 109 -0.18 10.82 9.68
CA PRO A 109 -1.40 10.72 8.88
C PRO A 109 -2.62 11.21 9.68
N PRO A 110 -3.64 11.79 9.03
CA PRO A 110 -4.89 12.12 9.69
C PRO A 110 -5.36 10.91 10.50
N HIS A 111 -5.48 11.09 11.81
CA HIS A 111 -5.95 10.06 12.73
C HIS A 111 -7.17 10.62 13.45
N PHE A 112 -8.12 9.75 13.77
CA PHE A 112 -9.21 10.15 14.65
C PHE A 112 -8.61 10.46 16.02
N LYS A 113 -8.92 11.64 16.57
CA LYS A 113 -8.50 12.01 17.92
C LYS A 113 -9.08 11.04 18.95
N ASP A 114 -10.27 10.54 18.68
CA ASP A 114 -10.95 9.54 19.46
C ASP A 114 -11.39 8.38 18.55
N ASN A 115 -10.74 7.23 18.70
CA ASN A 115 -11.09 6.02 17.94
C ASN A 115 -12.40 5.37 18.44
N THR A 116 -12.96 5.87 19.53
CA THR A 116 -14.24 5.42 20.10
C THR A 116 -15.42 6.32 19.74
N ASP A 117 -15.17 7.40 18.99
CA ASP A 117 -16.18 8.35 18.55
C ASP A 117 -17.38 7.62 17.91
N PRO A 118 -18.63 7.88 18.36
CA PRO A 118 -19.81 7.18 17.87
C PRO A 118 -19.99 7.26 16.35
N VAL A 119 -19.68 8.42 15.74
CA VAL A 119 -19.80 8.66 14.30
C VAL A 119 -18.77 7.84 13.54
N VAL A 120 -17.54 7.78 14.05
CA VAL A 120 -16.47 6.94 13.47
C VAL A 120 -16.86 5.47 13.55
N ARG A 121 -17.36 5.01 14.70
CA ARG A 121 -17.79 3.63 14.89
C ARG A 121 -18.99 3.25 14.01
N GLU A 122 -19.95 4.15 13.86
CA GLU A 122 -21.11 3.94 12.99
C GLU A 122 -20.70 3.92 11.51
N GLY A 123 -19.83 4.84 11.08
CA GLY A 123 -19.27 4.86 9.74
C GLY A 123 -18.49 3.57 9.41
N VAL A 124 -17.68 3.08 10.35
CA VAL A 124 -16.97 1.80 10.19
C VAL A 124 -17.95 0.64 10.06
N LYS A 125 -18.99 0.57 10.90
CA LYS A 125 -20.02 -0.48 10.80
C LYS A 125 -20.80 -0.41 9.48
N SER A 126 -21.07 0.79 8.98
CA SER A 126 -21.78 0.98 7.71
C SER A 126 -20.94 0.58 6.50
N MET A 127 -19.63 0.80 6.56
CA MET A 127 -18.71 0.51 5.45
C MET A 127 -18.18 -0.93 5.49
N PHE A 128 -18.09 -1.52 6.68
CA PHE A 128 -17.60 -2.87 6.93
C PHE A 128 -18.60 -3.64 7.81
N PRO A 129 -19.74 -4.09 7.24
CA PRO A 129 -20.80 -4.81 7.98
C PRO A 129 -20.38 -6.23 8.42
#